data_AF-A0A0K6I9L4-F1
#
_entry.id   AF-A0A0K6I9L4-F1
#
_cell.length_a   1.000
_cell.length_b   1.000
_cell.length_c   1.000
_cell.angle_alpha   90.00
_cell.angle_beta   90.00
_cell.angle_gamma   90.00
#
_symmetry.space_group_name_H-M   'P 1'
#
loop_
_entity.id
_entity.type
_entity.pdbx_description
1 polymer ?
#
loop_
_entity_poly.entity_id
_entity_poly.type
_entity_poly.pdbx_seq_one_letter_code
_entity_poly.pdbx_strand_id
1 'polypeptide(L)'
;CRPRWRHDHHCTNNQIGPVRGGRSDIAPVREALTGTLRGAERYRIIEEKICYYTVSADERFVSEPLGKSGWLLSACSGHGFKLGPLMGLGVADALTGKRAAEDVSRWAAGLGGV
;
A
#
# COMPACT_ATOMS: atom_id res chain seq x y z
N CYS A 1 12.25 -5.89 13.87
CA CYS A 1 13.39 -5.36 13.10
C CYS A 1 13.11 -3.91 12.73
N ARG A 2 13.93 -2.94 13.15
CA ARG A 2 13.81 -1.53 12.72
C ARG A 2 14.74 -1.30 11.51
N PRO A 3 14.26 -1.33 10.26
CA PRO A 3 15.01 -0.69 9.20
C PRO A 3 14.82 0.81 9.37
N ARG A 4 15.91 1.51 9.71
CA ARG A 4 15.93 2.97 9.86
C ARG A 4 15.90 3.61 8.47
N TRP A 5 14.73 3.65 7.86
CA TRP A 5 14.47 4.48 6.68
C TRP A 5 14.40 5.93 7.16
N ARG A 6 15.35 6.77 6.72
CA ARG A 6 15.20 8.24 6.79
C ARG A 6 14.03 8.60 5.87
N HIS A 7 13.24 9.59 6.27
CA HIS A 7 11.96 10.08 5.70
C HIS A 7 10.73 9.56 6.43
N ASP A 8 9.80 10.49 6.66
CA ASP A 8 8.69 10.48 7.63
C ASP A 8 7.56 9.51 7.26
N HIS A 9 7.90 8.29 6.87
CA HIS A 9 6.95 7.23 6.55
C HIS A 9 6.52 6.53 7.83
N HIS A 10 5.35 6.88 8.32
CA HIS A 10 4.77 6.25 9.49
C HIS A 10 4.17 4.89 9.10
N CYS A 11 4.89 3.81 9.41
CA CYS A 11 4.29 2.48 9.49
C CYS A 11 3.34 2.50 10.70
N THR A 12 2.03 2.62 10.48
CA THR A 12 1.03 2.79 11.55
C THR A 12 0.87 1.59 12.47
N ASN A 13 1.58 0.48 12.24
CA ASN A 13 1.64 -0.62 13.21
C ASN A 13 2.83 -1.56 12.93
N ASN A 14 3.69 -1.82 13.92
CA ASN A 14 4.92 -2.63 13.79
C ASN A 14 4.66 -4.15 13.90
N GLN A 15 3.52 -4.64 13.41
CA GLN A 15 3.15 -6.06 13.48
C GLN A 15 3.24 -6.66 12.07
N ILE A 16 4.36 -7.31 11.76
CA ILE A 16 4.50 -8.12 10.54
C ILE A 16 4.04 -9.54 10.91
N GLY A 17 2.76 -9.83 10.74
CA GLY A 17 2.13 -11.13 11.02
C GLY A 17 0.61 -11.10 10.92
N PRO A 18 -0.08 -12.26 10.90
CA PRO A 18 -1.54 -12.30 10.91
C PRO A 18 -2.05 -11.81 12.27
N VAL A 19 -2.46 -10.54 12.33
CA VAL A 19 -3.13 -10.00 13.52
C VAL A 19 -4.63 -10.17 13.31
N ARG A 20 -5.26 -10.85 14.27
CA ARG A 20 -6.73 -10.96 14.33
C ARG A 20 -7.28 -9.59 14.73
N GLY A 21 -8.34 -9.16 14.05
CA GLY A 21 -9.11 -7.98 14.47
C GLY A 21 -9.74 -8.22 15.84
N GLY A 22 -9.76 -7.19 16.67
CA GLY A 22 -10.52 -7.21 17.92
C GLY A 22 -12.02 -7.01 17.67
N ARG A 23 -12.84 -7.26 18.69
CA ARG A 23 -14.30 -7.02 18.62
C ARG A 23 -14.64 -5.57 18.23
N SER A 24 -13.80 -4.61 18.62
CA SER A 24 -13.90 -3.19 18.25
C SER A 24 -13.67 -2.94 16.76
N ASP A 25 -12.81 -3.72 16.10
CA ASP A 25 -12.50 -3.56 14.67
C ASP A 25 -13.60 -4.15 13.78
N ILE A 26 -14.27 -5.21 14.28
CA ILE A 26 -15.27 -5.98 13.52
C ILE A 26 -16.68 -5.36 13.60
N ALA A 27 -17.04 -4.72 14.72
CA ALA A 27 -18.38 -4.17 14.90
C ALA A 27 -18.79 -3.16 13.80
N PRO A 28 -17.95 -2.19 13.39
CA PRO A 28 -18.28 -1.25 12.31
C PRO A 28 -18.45 -1.94 10.95
N VAL A 29 -17.63 -2.96 10.67
CA VAL A 29 -17.73 -3.75 9.42
C VAL A 29 -19.07 -4.50 9.38
N ARG A 30 -19.51 -5.09 10.50
CA ARG A 30 -20.80 -5.78 10.59
C ARG A 30 -21.99 -4.83 10.41
N GLU A 31 -21.90 -3.63 10.97
CA GLU A 31 -22.93 -2.60 10.81
C GLU A 31 -23.07 -2.20 9.33
N ALA A 32 -21.94 -1.92 8.65
CA ALA A 32 -21.92 -1.59 7.23
C ALA A 32 -22.51 -2.71 6.36
N LEU A 33 -22.21 -3.98 6.67
CA LEU A 33 -22.79 -5.13 5.96
C LEU A 33 -24.32 -5.19 6.08
N THR A 34 -24.87 -4.89 7.26
CA THR A 34 -26.32 -4.95 7.51
C THR A 34 -27.09 -3.91 6.70
N GLY A 35 -26.51 -2.72 6.49
CA GLY A 35 -27.09 -1.68 5.64
C GLY A 35 -26.91 -1.91 4.13
N THR A 36 -25.97 -2.77 3.72
CA THR A 36 -25.58 -2.92 2.30
C THR A 36 -26.06 -4.23 1.69
N LEU A 37 -26.01 -5.33 2.45
CA LEU A 37 -26.28 -6.68 1.95
C LEU A 37 -27.65 -7.16 2.40
N ARG A 38 -28.53 -7.47 1.44
CA ARG A 38 -29.86 -8.05 1.74
C ARG A 38 -29.70 -9.37 2.48
N GLY A 39 -30.20 -9.41 3.72
CA GLY A 39 -30.16 -10.63 4.51
C GLY A 39 -28.81 -10.91 5.17
N ALA A 40 -28.08 -9.86 5.54
CA ALA A 40 -26.77 -9.93 6.17
C ALA A 40 -26.74 -10.84 7.41
N GLU A 41 -27.86 -10.96 8.13
CA GLU A 41 -28.02 -11.82 9.31
C GLU A 41 -27.79 -13.31 9.04
N ARG A 42 -27.93 -13.76 7.78
CA ARG A 42 -27.71 -15.16 7.40
C ARG A 42 -26.24 -15.53 7.26
N TYR A 43 -25.34 -14.55 7.23
CA TYR A 43 -23.91 -14.76 7.02
C TYR A 43 -23.16 -14.86 8.36
N ARG A 44 -22.18 -15.75 8.43
CA ARG A 44 -21.26 -15.89 9.56
C ARG A 44 -19.85 -15.46 9.17
N ILE A 45 -19.12 -14.90 10.13
CA ILE A 45 -17.70 -14.59 9.97
C ILE A 45 -16.93 -15.91 9.99
N ILE A 46 -16.16 -16.18 8.94
CA ILE A 46 -15.28 -17.37 8.86
C ILE A 46 -13.85 -17.05 9.28
N GLU A 47 -13.43 -15.79 9.14
CA GLU A 47 -12.09 -15.33 9.46
C GLU A 47 -12.08 -13.81 9.68
N GLU A 48 -11.18 -13.37 10.56
CA GLU A 48 -10.94 -11.96 10.89
C GLU A 48 -9.48 -11.63 10.60
N LYS A 49 -9.22 -10.55 9.86
CA LYS A 49 -7.89 -10.13 9.45
C LYS A 49 -7.74 -8.62 9.56
N ILE A 50 -6.57 -8.21 10.03
CA ILE A 50 -6.07 -6.85 9.85
C ILE A 50 -5.17 -6.84 8.62
N CYS A 51 -5.43 -5.92 7.70
CA CYS A 51 -4.58 -5.67 6.54
C CYS A 51 -3.68 -4.46 6.82
N TYR A 52 -2.37 -4.64 6.63
CA TYR A 52 -1.38 -3.60 6.86
C TYR A 52 -0.99 -2.90 5.56
N TYR A 53 -0.78 -1.59 5.68
CA TYR A 53 -0.33 -0.75 4.58
C TYR A 53 0.82 0.15 5.03
N THR A 54 1.71 0.43 4.10
CA THR A 54 2.69 1.52 4.20
C THR A 54 2.11 2.75 3.51
N VAL A 55 2.03 3.86 4.24
CA VAL A 55 1.39 5.10 3.79
C VAL A 55 2.41 6.25 3.95
N SER A 56 2.56 7.09 2.93
CA SER A 56 3.30 8.35 3.07
C SER A 56 2.36 9.43 3.61
N ALA A 57 2.91 10.50 4.20
CA ALA A 57 2.09 11.57 4.78
C ALA A 57 1.15 12.25 3.76
N ASP A 58 1.54 12.26 2.49
CA ASP A 58 0.78 12.80 1.36
C ASP A 58 0.07 11.74 0.52
N GLU A 59 0.05 10.50 1.01
CA GLU A 59 -0.56 9.33 0.38
C GLU A 59 -0.09 8.98 -1.04
N ARG A 60 1.06 9.48 -1.48
CA ARG A 60 1.66 9.20 -2.80
C ARG A 60 2.42 7.88 -2.86
N PHE A 61 2.62 7.38 -4.08
CA PHE A 61 3.57 6.29 -4.29
C PHE A 61 5.00 6.81 -4.16
N VAL A 62 5.83 6.05 -3.47
CA VAL A 62 7.28 6.27 -3.44
C VAL A 62 7.95 5.15 -4.23
N SER A 63 8.66 5.53 -5.28
CA SER A 63 9.32 4.61 -6.21
C SER A 63 10.64 5.21 -6.66
N GLU A 64 11.77 4.71 -6.17
CA GLU A 64 13.08 5.35 -6.39
C GLU A 64 14.24 4.35 -6.32
N PRO A 65 15.40 4.67 -6.94
CA PRO A 65 16.62 3.89 -6.76
C PRO A 65 17.04 3.81 -5.29
N LEU A 66 17.55 2.65 -4.90
CA LEU A 66 17.99 2.38 -3.54
C LEU A 66 19.39 1.75 -3.55
N GLY A 67 20.40 2.56 -3.20
CA GLY A 67 21.79 2.12 -3.23
C GLY A 67 22.28 1.85 -4.65
N LYS A 68 23.21 0.91 -4.82
CA LYS A 68 23.87 0.65 -6.12
C LYS A 68 23.03 -0.18 -7.10
N SER A 69 22.14 -1.02 -6.60
CA SER A 69 21.43 -2.03 -7.42
C SER A 69 20.05 -2.38 -6.86
N GLY A 70 19.51 -1.56 -5.96
CA GLY A 70 18.18 -1.75 -5.39
C GLY A 70 17.19 -0.75 -5.98
N TRP A 71 15.92 -1.09 -5.87
CA TRP A 71 14.81 -0.19 -6.18
C TRP A 71 13.77 -0.31 -5.06
N LEU A 72 13.33 0.82 -4.53
CA LEU A 72 12.22 0.90 -3.58
C LEU A 72 10.92 1.10 -4.35
N LEU A 73 9.89 0.30 -4.02
CA LEU A 73 8.51 0.53 -4.47
C LEU A 73 7.56 0.39 -3.27
N SER A 74 7.40 1.48 -2.52
CA SER A 74 6.59 1.66 -1.31
C SER A 74 6.89 3.07 -0.78
N ALA A 75 6.01 3.81 -0.12
CA ALA A 75 4.61 3.54 0.23
C ALA A 75 3.68 3.49 -0.98
N CYS A 76 2.48 2.92 -0.81
CA CYS A 76 1.46 2.83 -1.86
C CYS A 76 0.03 3.08 -1.35
N SER A 77 -0.13 3.49 -0.08
CA SER A 77 -1.38 3.98 0.51
C SER A 77 -2.59 3.08 0.32
N GLY A 78 -2.40 1.76 0.31
CA GLY A 78 -3.48 0.78 0.06
C GLY A 78 -3.92 0.63 -1.40
N HIS A 79 -3.20 1.26 -2.34
CA HIS A 79 -3.50 1.24 -3.77
C HIS A 79 -2.60 0.28 -4.56
N GLY A 80 -1.61 -0.34 -3.90
CA GLY A 80 -0.64 -1.22 -4.53
C GLY A 80 -1.24 -2.42 -5.27
N PHE A 81 -2.38 -2.96 -4.81
CA PHE A 81 -3.02 -4.10 -5.49
C PHE A 81 -3.51 -3.74 -6.90
N LYS A 82 -4.23 -2.62 -7.05
CA LYS A 82 -4.81 -2.20 -8.34
C LYS A 82 -3.77 -1.56 -9.28
N LEU A 83 -2.76 -0.88 -8.73
CA LEU A 83 -1.75 -0.17 -9.52
C LEU A 83 -0.43 -0.94 -9.68
N GLY A 84 -0.24 -2.06 -8.96
CA GLY A 84 1.01 -2.81 -8.95
C GLY A 84 1.60 -3.12 -10.33
N PRO A 85 0.80 -3.63 -11.30
CA PRO A 85 1.29 -3.88 -12.65
C PRO A 85 1.79 -2.62 -13.36
N LEU A 86 1.04 -1.51 -13.27
CA LEU A 86 1.43 -0.23 -13.88
C LEU A 86 2.74 0.29 -13.27
N MET A 87 2.85 0.25 -11.94
CA MET A 87 4.08 0.67 -11.26
C MET A 87 5.27 -0.20 -11.66
N GLY A 88 5.07 -1.52 -11.78
CA GLY A 88 6.10 -2.45 -12.22
C GLY A 88 6.64 -2.14 -13.63
N LEU A 89 5.77 -1.72 -14.55
CA LEU A 89 6.19 -1.27 -15.89
C LEU A 89 7.07 -0.01 -15.80
N GLY A 90 6.70 0.97 -14.98
CA GLY A 90 7.52 2.17 -14.77
C GLY A 90 8.91 1.84 -14.20
N VAL A 91 8.98 0.93 -13.24
CA VAL A 91 10.26 0.46 -12.70
C VAL A 91 11.08 -0.26 -13.78
N ALA A 92 10.45 -1.12 -14.59
CA ALA A 92 11.13 -1.80 -15.69
C ALA A 92 11.69 -0.81 -16.74
N ASP A 93 10.95 0.25 -17.04
CA ASP A 93 11.42 1.29 -17.97
C ASP A 93 12.63 2.05 -17.41
N ALA A 94 12.67 2.33 -16.10
CA ALA A 94 13.87 2.88 -15.46
C ALA A 94 15.06 1.92 -15.53
N LEU A 95 14.85 0.65 -15.17
CA LEU A 95 15.91 -0.37 -15.13
C LEU A 95 16.48 -0.69 -16.52
N THR A 96 15.68 -0.54 -17.57
CA THR A 96 16.10 -0.77 -18.96
C THR A 96 16.59 0.50 -19.67
N GLY A 97 16.63 1.64 -18.96
CA GLY A 97 17.11 2.92 -19.50
C GLY A 97 16.16 3.58 -20.50
N LYS A 98 14.91 3.11 -20.61
CA LYS A 98 13.87 3.74 -21.45
C LYS A 98 13.37 5.06 -20.86
N ARG A 99 13.50 5.23 -19.56
CA ARG A 99 13.10 6.43 -18.81
C ARG A 99 14.09 6.73 -17.71
N ALA A 100 14.36 8.00 -17.43
CA ALA A 100 15.21 8.37 -16.30
C ALA A 100 14.55 7.96 -14.98
N ALA A 101 15.35 7.58 -13.99
CA ALA A 101 14.84 7.12 -12.70
C ALA A 101 14.04 8.22 -12.00
N GLU A 102 14.52 9.46 -12.07
CA GLU A 102 13.89 10.64 -11.48
C GLU A 102 12.50 10.90 -12.09
N ASP A 103 12.36 10.68 -13.40
CA ASP A 103 11.07 10.83 -14.09
C ASP A 103 10.07 9.77 -13.64
N VAL A 104 10.51 8.52 -13.45
CA VAL A 104 9.68 7.44 -12.90
C VAL A 104 9.27 7.78 -11.47
N SER A 105 10.16 8.29 -10.63
CA SER A 105 9.85 8.71 -9.27
C SER A 105 8.80 9.82 -9.22
N ARG A 106 8.93 10.85 -10.06
CA ARG A 106 7.94 11.93 -10.17
C ARG A 106 6.59 11.44 -10.69
N TRP A 107 6.58 10.59 -11.71
CA TRP A 107 5.36 10.01 -12.26
C TRP A 107 4.65 9.09 -11.28
N ALA A 108 5.40 8.25 -10.57
CA ALA A 108 4.88 7.42 -9.49
C ALA A 108 4.17 8.28 -8.44
N ALA A 109 4.78 9.40 -8.05
CA ALA A 109 4.19 10.35 -7.12
C ALA A 109 3.00 11.16 -7.69
N GLY A 110 2.64 10.99 -8.97
CA GLY A 110 1.62 11.82 -9.62
C GLY A 110 2.04 13.29 -9.80
N LEU A 111 3.35 13.56 -9.85
CA LEU A 111 3.96 14.88 -10.04
C LEU A 111 4.52 15.06 -11.46
N GLY A 112 4.28 14.08 -12.33
CA GLY A 112 4.64 14.11 -13.74
C GLY A 112 3.39 13.93 -14.61
N GLY A 113 3.22 14.83 -15.58
CA GLY A 113 2.33 14.67 -16.72
C GLY A 113 3.18 14.67 -17.99
N VAL A 114 2.67 14.00 -19.03
CA VAL A 114 3.28 13.78 -20.36
C VAL A 114 4.05 14.97 -20.93
#